data_AF-A0A3A4YPA2-F1
#
_entry.id   AF-A0A3A4YPA2-F1
#
_cell.length_a   1.000
_cell.length_b   1.000
_cell.length_c   1.000
_cell.angle_alpha   90.00
_cell.angle_beta   90.00
_cell.angle_gamma   90.00
#
_symmetry.space_group_name_H-M   'P 1'
#
loop_
_entity.id
_entity.type
_entity.pdbx_description
1 polymer ?
#
loop_
_entity_poly.entity_id
_entity_poly.type
_entity_poly.pdbx_seq_one_letter_code
_entity_poly.pdbx_strand_id
1 'polypeptide(L)' 'MEIEVLETRSYYTKLFDFNHKEVILMTGEEGDEIFFIRKGIFRILLPLEGGRLHLLAVFGQGDFFGDMCFLENT' A
#
# COMPACT_ATOMS: atom_id res chain seq x y z
N MET A 1 -14.35 -9.08 24.44
CA MET A 1 -13.46 -8.23 23.64
C MET A 1 -12.17 -9.00 23.54
N GLU A 2 -12.03 -9.82 22.50
CA GLU A 2 -10.79 -10.52 22.20
C GLU A 2 -9.92 -9.59 21.37
N ILE A 3 -8.65 -9.48 21.75
CA ILE A 3 -7.65 -8.72 21.01
C ILE A 3 -6.84 -9.75 20.25
N GLU A 4 -6.96 -9.75 18.92
CA GLU A 4 -6.04 -10.48 18.05
C GLU A 4 -4.80 -9.62 17.83
N VAL A 5 -3.63 -10.17 18.17
CA VAL A 5 -2.33 -9.50 18.05
C VAL A 5 -1.47 -10.34 17.13
N LEU A 6 -1.01 -9.75 16.02
CA LEU A 6 -0.04 -10.36 15.12
C LEU A 6 1.38 -9.95 15.54
N GLU A 7 2.24 -10.92 15.88
CA GLU A 7 3.68 -10.71 16.10
C GLU A 7 4.41 -10.75 14.75
N THR A 8 4.85 -9.61 14.23
CA THR A 8 5.64 -9.54 13.00
C THR A 8 7.12 -9.76 13.29
N ARG A 9 7.57 -11.02 13.19
CA ARG A 9 9.00 -11.33 13.14
C ARG A 9 9.56 -11.00 11.75
N SER A 10 10.52 -10.07 11.73
CA SER A 10 11.21 -9.43 10.58
C SER A 10 11.83 -10.33 9.47
N TYR A 11 11.58 -11.64 9.42
CA TYR A 11 12.34 -12.57 8.57
C TYR A 11 11.86 -12.70 7.11
N TYR A 12 10.72 -12.11 6.72
CA TYR A 12 10.09 -12.33 5.41
C TYR A 12 9.95 -11.09 4.51
N THR A 13 10.54 -9.95 4.88
CA THR A 13 10.41 -8.72 4.08
C THR A 13 11.36 -8.73 2.88
N LYS A 14 10.81 -8.73 1.67
CA LYS A 14 11.57 -8.50 0.43
C LYS A 14 11.67 -7.00 0.14
N LEU A 15 12.87 -6.53 -0.23
CA LEU A 15 13.06 -5.16 -0.69
C LEU A 15 12.64 -5.02 -2.15
N PHE A 16 11.85 -3.99 -2.43
CA PHE A 16 11.44 -3.58 -3.77
C PHE A 16 11.91 -2.15 -4.03
N ASP A 17 12.45 -1.93 -5.22
CA ASP A 17 12.78 -0.60 -5.73
C ASP A 17 11.84 -0.29 -6.90
N PHE A 18 11.15 0.84 -6.80
CA PHE A 18 10.21 1.30 -7.82
C PHE A 18 10.74 2.57 -8.47
N ASN A 19 10.49 2.70 -9.77
CA ASN A 19 10.85 3.87 -10.55
C ASN A 19 9.89 5.03 -10.30
N HIS A 20 10.31 6.23 -10.70
CA HIS A 20 9.45 7.41 -10.62
C HIS A 20 8.19 7.20 -11.48
N LYS A 21 7.01 7.41 -10.87
CA LYS A 21 5.68 7.23 -11.48
C LYS A 21 5.30 5.79 -11.85
N GLU A 22 6.02 4.81 -11.32
CA GLU A 22 5.60 3.42 -11.43
C GLU A 22 4.28 3.19 -10.67
N VAL A 23 3.36 2.47 -11.30
CA VAL A 23 2.08 2.08 -10.67
C VAL A 23 2.34 0.78 -9.91
N ILE A 24 2.17 0.81 -8.59
CA ILE A 24 2.44 -0.33 -7.71
C ILE A 24 1.17 -1.18 -7.52
N LEU A 25 0.00 -0.53 -7.45
CA LEU A 25 -1.30 -1.16 -7.20
C LEU A 25 -2.36 -0.47 -8.07
N MET A 26 -3.35 -1.23 -8.55
CA MET A 26 -4.57 -0.68 -9.13
C MET A 26 -5.83 -1.15 -8.40
N THR A 27 -6.87 -0.30 -8.39
CA THR A 27 -8.16 -0.63 -7.80
C THR A 27 -8.75 -1.89 -8.45
N GLY A 28 -9.16 -2.85 -7.62
CA GLY A 28 -9.77 -4.10 -8.06
C GLY A 28 -8.78 -5.21 -8.39
N GLU A 29 -7.48 -4.97 -8.25
CA GLU A 29 -6.48 -6.04 -8.25
C GLU A 29 -6.48 -6.75 -6.89
N GLU A 30 -6.38 -8.09 -6.92
CA GLU A 30 -6.18 -8.89 -5.71
C GLU A 30 -4.76 -8.62 -5.15
N GLY A 31 -4.64 -8.60 -3.83
CA GLY A 31 -3.36 -8.46 -3.14
C GLY A 31 -3.46 -8.95 -1.71
N ASP A 32 -2.38 -9.54 -1.21
CA ASP A 32 -2.25 -10.06 0.16
C ASP A 32 -0.99 -9.53 0.86
N GLU A 33 -0.46 -8.41 0.37
CA GLU A 33 0.77 -7.81 0.84
C GLU A 33 0.58 -6.44 1.52
N ILE A 34 1.39 -6.20 2.55
CA ILE A 34 1.55 -4.90 3.19
C ILE A 34 2.95 -4.35 2.88
N PHE A 35 3.01 -3.08 2.47
CA PHE A 35 4.25 -2.40 2.09
C PHE A 35 4.62 -1.33 3.11
N PHE A 36 5.90 -1.27 3.47
CA PHE A 36 6.46 -0.23 4.33
C PHE A 36 7.39 0.68 3.53
N ILE A 37 7.17 1.98 3.59
CA ILE A 37 7.95 2.95 2.82
C ILE A 37 9.23 3.28 3.58
N ARG A 38 10.36 2.71 3.14
CA ARG A 38 11.68 3.02 3.68
C ARG A 38 12.23 4.36 3.18
N LYS A 39 11.89 4.75 1.95
CA LYS A 39 12.33 5.99 1.28
C LYS A 39 11.42 6.28 0.08
N GLY A 40 11.14 7.56 -0.17
CA GLY A 40 10.36 8.00 -1.33
C GLY A 40 8.99 8.57 -0.95
N ILE A 41 8.15 8.79 -1.96
CA ILE A 41 6.79 9.30 -1.82
C ILE A 41 5.86 8.39 -2.62
N PHE A 42 4.81 7.90 -1.99
CA PHE A 42 3.74 7.14 -2.61
C PHE A 42 2.47 7.98 -2.65
N ARG A 43 1.70 7.90 -3.74
CA ARG A 43 0.48 8.71 -3.95
C ARG A 43 -0.67 7.82 -4.34
N ILE A 44 -1.79 7.94 -3.63
CA ILE A 44 -3.04 7.28 -4.02
C ILE A 44 -3.83 8.24 -4.88
N LEU A 45 -4.10 7.82 -6.11
CA LEU A 45 -4.84 8.59 -7.10
C LEU A 45 -6.13 7.85 -7.42
N LEU A 46 -7.26 8.55 -7.32
CA LEU A 46 -8.55 8.06 -7.80
C LEU A 46 -8.74 8.52 -9.25
N PRO A 47 -8.85 7.59 -10.21
CA PRO A 47 -9.25 7.93 -11.57
C PRO A 47 -10.68 8.44 -11.60
N LEU A 48 -10.89 9.59 -12.25
CA LEU A 48 -12.21 10.19 -12.49
C LEU A 48 -12.52 10.20 -13.99
N GLU A 49 -13.79 10.45 -14.31
CA GLU A 49 -14.23 10.63 -15.69
C GLU A 49 -13.43 11.74 -16.41
N GLY A 50 -13.18 11.50 -17.69
CA GLY A 50 -12.42 12.40 -18.56
C GLY A 50 -10.91 12.38 -18.32
N GLY A 51 -10.36 11.31 -17.72
CA GLY A 51 -8.92 11.15 -17.52
C GLY A 51 -8.34 12.03 -16.40
N ARG A 52 -9.20 12.62 -15.57
CA ARG A 52 -8.76 13.39 -14.40
C ARG A 52 -8.33 12.44 -13.29
N LEU A 53 -7.36 12.87 -12.49
CA LEU A 53 -6.89 12.14 -11.32
C LEU A 53 -7.13 12.99 -10.08
N HIS A 54 -7.75 12.41 -9.05
CA HIS A 54 -7.91 13.05 -7.75
C HIS A 54 -6.93 12.44 -6.75
N LEU A 55 -6.10 13.29 -6.14
CA LEU A 55 -5.14 12.85 -5.12
C LEU A 55 -5.87 12.62 -3.80
N LEU A 56 -5.94 11.37 -3.36
CA LEU A 56 -6.59 10.99 -2.11
C LEU A 56 -5.64 11.11 -0.92
N ALA A 57 -4.41 10.67 -1.09
CA ALA A 57 -3.42 10.63 -0.03
C ALA A 57 -1.99 10.64 -0.57
N VAL A 58 -1.06 11.11 0.27
CA VAL A 58 0.37 11.10 0.04
C VAL A 58 1.03 10.45 1.24
N PHE A 59 1.82 9.41 1.01
CA PHE A 59 2.57 8.68 2.03
C PHE A 59 4.06 8.86 1.78
N GLY A 60 4.84 8.87 2.85
CA GLY A 60 6.28 9.06 2.84
C GLY A 60 7.00 8.04 3.71
N GLN A 61 8.26 8.34 4.02
CA GLN A 61 9.08 7.46 4.86
C GLN A 61 8.43 7.20 6.23
N GLY A 62 8.33 5.93 6.61
CA GLY A 62 7.72 5.49 7.86
C GLY A 62 6.25 5.12 7.75
N ASP A 63 5.58 5.52 6.67
CA ASP A 63 4.20 5.10 6.39
C ASP A 63 4.14 3.69 5.77
N PHE A 64 2.94 3.12 5.74
CA PHE A 64 2.63 1.84 5.11
C PHE A 64 1.32 1.90 4.31
N PHE A 65 1.12 0.94 3.40
CA PHE A 65 -0.10 0.78 2.59
C PHE A 65 -0.33 -0.69 2.22
N GLY A 66 -1.52 -1.02 1.70
CA GLY A 66 -1.93 -2.40 1.36
C GLY A 66 -2.58 -3.16 2.52
N ASP A 67 -2.73 -2.50 3.66
CA ASP A 67 -3.39 -3.01 4.87
C ASP A 67 -4.84 -3.42 4.64
N MET A 68 -5.58 -2.68 3.81
CA MET A 68 -6.98 -3.02 3.51
C MET A 68 -7.11 -4.38 2.83
N CYS A 69 -6.33 -4.65 1.78
CA CYS A 69 -6.34 -5.93 1.08
C CYS A 69 -5.78 -7.07 1.95
N PHE A 70 -4.74 -6.78 2.74
CA PHE A 70 -4.17 -7.74 3.69
C PHE A 70 -5.18 -8.22 4.74
N LEU A 71 -6.08 -7.34 5.20
CA LEU A 71 -7.03 -7.61 6.28
C LEU A 71 -8.40 -8.15 5.77
N GLU A 72 -8.69 -8.09 4.47
CA GLU A 72 -9.99 -8.48 3.90
C GLU A 72 -10.24 -10.00 3.75
N ASN A 73 -9.35 -10.86 4.26
CA ASN A 73 -9.54 -12.33 4.30
C ASN A 73 -10.48 -12.80 5.44
N THR A 74 -11.69 -12.24 5.56
CA THR A 74 -12.71 -12.73 6.51
C THR A 74 -13.98 -13.22 5.82
#